data_AF-A0A359MRC7-F1
#
_entry.id   AF-A0A359MRC7-F1
#
_cell.length_a   1.000
_cell.length_b   1.000
_cell.length_c   1.000
_cell.angle_alpha   90.00
_cell.angle_beta   90.00
_cell.angle_gamma   90.00
#
_symmetry.space_group_name_H-M   'P 1'
#
loop_
_entity.id
_entity.type
_entity.pdbx_description
1 polymer ?
#
loop_
_entity_poly.entity_id
_entity_poly.type
_entity_poly.pdbx_seq_one_letter_code
_entity_poly.pdbx_strand_id
1 'polypeptide(L)'
;MYFIKNRKILLITLLVLLIGVVSFGYVQAAYLTTNRDTKLPPDKVTYDIANVDAYEPVYETDTLAYYFREDRDVIAIKDKRSGYTWKTGLDIPFGADINDRVMEAGTKEEAKEAAVPQEEGMNTTYTGMSNSLLTVEYYEEGTIKYISSAARDMVESQLVTLNDNPATRRLDVNFKNIELKVKVYITFEEDSITYEIKKEEITGDGRSCLAALNITPFLGASGGKTKYYNPETEMYDIIEDKYMVPGYILVPDGSGALIRFQDNSAPFAMYYGDVYGADPSQNTYNGSVHPDSVPLKDPVMPVFGVAHGDGQAAFVAYADRGAEYMQIVVRPEENLTAYNYVYPRFVYNVNYYQVYNKKGDGFFTLMEEPNPVDIRMTYTFLSGDGSDHTPAADYTGMALTYRHHLIEQGILTEQKHESEGDIPLRLDFIMADSKKGIIGTEEVVVTTAEDVRTILNKIMSKNITNLNSGLYGWQKGGETLAKPYPGTYSKNIGKEKEFKKLFTEFAEKGVDISYARDFVTVNKEMMSYQGNAAKHVNSWYLNLDKRQVLPVNSP
;
A
#
# COMPACT_ATOMS: atom_id res chain seq x y z
N MET A 1 56.83 11.34 55.87
CA MET A 1 55.39 11.04 55.64
C MET A 1 54.75 11.88 54.52
N TYR A 2 55.40 12.94 54.01
CA TYR A 2 54.84 13.83 52.97
C TYR A 2 54.97 13.27 51.52
N PHE A 3 56.00 12.46 51.24
CA PHE A 3 56.27 11.91 49.90
C PHE A 3 55.34 10.76 49.45
N ILE A 4 54.66 10.08 50.37
CA ILE A 4 53.78 8.94 50.04
C ILE A 4 52.38 9.43 49.64
N LYS A 5 51.92 10.56 50.19
CA LYS A 5 50.58 11.11 49.93
C LYS A 5 50.47 11.69 48.51
N ASN A 6 51.52 12.34 48.02
CA ASN A 6 51.55 12.90 46.66
C ASN A 6 51.66 11.83 45.56
N ARG A 7 52.31 10.69 45.85
CA ARG A 7 52.35 9.56 44.90
C ARG A 7 50.98 8.93 44.66
N LYS A 8 50.15 8.79 45.71
CA LYS A 8 48.78 8.28 45.58
C LYS A 8 47.88 9.23 44.80
N ILE A 9 48.00 10.54 45.04
CA ILE A 9 47.23 11.54 44.29
C ILE A 9 47.65 11.53 42.82
N LEU A 10 48.95 11.54 42.53
CA LEU A 10 49.46 11.50 41.15
C LEU A 10 49.03 10.22 40.41
N LEU A 11 49.04 9.06 41.09
CA LEU A 11 48.56 7.79 40.52
C LEU A 11 47.06 7.82 40.23
N ILE A 12 46.25 8.40 41.13
CA ILE A 12 44.80 8.55 40.90
C ILE A 12 44.53 9.52 39.77
N THR A 13 45.26 10.64 39.67
CA THR A 13 45.09 11.60 38.58
C THR A 13 45.52 11.00 37.23
N LEU A 14 46.62 10.23 37.21
CA LEU A 14 47.03 9.47 36.02
C LEU A 14 46.04 8.38 35.66
N LEU A 15 45.44 7.68 36.63
CA LEU A 15 44.42 6.66 36.37
C LEU A 15 43.14 7.29 35.81
N VAL A 16 42.71 8.45 36.34
CA VAL A 16 41.54 9.19 35.85
C VAL A 16 41.80 9.80 34.47
N LEU A 17 43.01 10.27 34.18
CA LEU A 17 43.41 10.69 32.83
C LEU A 17 43.51 9.49 31.88
N LEU A 18 44.00 8.33 32.32
CA LEU A 18 44.02 7.12 31.51
C LEU A 18 42.61 6.64 31.22
N ILE A 19 41.71 6.65 32.22
CA ILE A 19 40.29 6.30 32.05
C ILE A 19 39.61 7.33 31.15
N GLY A 20 39.90 8.63 31.30
CA GLY A 20 39.37 9.69 30.44
C GLY A 20 39.84 9.59 28.98
N VAL A 21 41.12 9.24 28.75
CA VAL A 21 41.70 9.05 27.41
C VAL A 21 41.24 7.72 26.79
N VAL A 22 41.00 6.68 27.60
CA VAL A 22 40.37 5.42 27.16
C VAL A 22 38.85 5.58 26.96
N SER A 23 38.21 6.56 27.60
CA SER A 23 36.80 6.95 27.33
C SER A 23 36.65 7.82 26.08
N PHE A 24 37.76 8.36 25.55
CA PHE A 24 37.86 8.81 24.16
C PHE A 24 38.20 7.65 23.21
N GLY A 25 38.08 6.40 23.68
CA GLY A 25 37.94 5.26 22.80
C GLY A 25 36.74 5.51 21.91
N TYR A 26 37.04 5.76 20.63
CA TYR A 26 36.12 5.70 19.50
C TYR A 26 34.76 5.12 19.90
N VAL A 27 33.81 5.98 20.22
CA VAL A 27 32.42 5.66 19.89
C VAL A 27 32.40 5.70 18.37
N GLN A 28 32.92 4.64 17.74
CA GLN A 28 32.36 4.22 16.47
C GLN A 28 30.91 3.92 16.84
N ALA A 29 30.06 4.93 16.73
CA ALA A 29 28.66 4.70 16.47
C ALA A 29 28.67 3.92 15.16
N ALA A 30 28.81 2.60 15.25
CA ALA A 30 28.57 1.72 14.14
C ALA A 30 27.11 1.97 13.81
N TYR A 31 26.89 2.71 12.73
CA TYR A 31 25.57 2.94 12.21
C TYR A 31 24.97 1.56 11.96
N LEU A 32 24.02 1.17 12.80
CA LEU A 32 23.27 -0.05 12.61
C LEU A 32 22.30 0.25 11.49
N THR A 33 22.61 -0.29 10.32
CA THR A 33 21.76 -0.08 9.17
C THR A 33 20.36 -0.60 9.48
N THR A 34 19.35 0.22 9.23
CA THR A 34 17.94 -0.14 9.40
C THR A 34 17.25 -0.21 8.05
N ASN A 35 16.06 -0.78 8.02
CA ASN A 35 15.18 -0.70 6.85
C ASN A 35 14.73 0.73 6.49
N ARG A 36 14.99 1.73 7.36
CA ARG A 36 14.76 3.15 7.07
C ARG A 36 15.86 3.78 6.24
N ASP A 37 16.97 3.08 6.05
CA ASP A 37 18.10 3.60 5.29
C ASP A 37 17.81 3.46 3.81
N THR A 38 18.03 4.55 3.06
CA THR A 38 18.04 4.48 1.61
C THR A 38 19.20 3.59 1.17
N LYS A 39 18.89 2.37 0.74
CA LYS A 39 19.85 1.47 0.10
C LYS A 39 20.25 2.01 -1.26
N LEU A 40 21.41 1.57 -1.75
CA LEU A 40 21.88 1.90 -3.11
C LEU A 40 20.84 1.52 -4.18
N PRO A 41 20.90 2.16 -5.36
CA PRO A 41 20.13 1.71 -6.52
C PRO A 41 20.37 0.21 -6.78
N PRO A 42 19.37 -0.50 -7.35
CA PRO A 42 19.57 -1.88 -7.79
C PRO A 42 20.67 -1.99 -8.84
N ASP A 43 21.13 -3.20 -9.16
CA ASP A 43 22.11 -3.40 -10.21
C ASP A 43 21.50 -3.16 -11.60
N LYS A 44 22.33 -2.72 -12.56
CA LYS A 44 21.94 -2.66 -13.98
C LYS A 44 21.69 -4.07 -14.54
N VAL A 45 20.71 -4.17 -15.43
CA VAL A 45 20.26 -5.41 -16.03
C VAL A 45 20.53 -5.44 -17.52
N THR A 46 21.00 -6.57 -18.02
CA THR A 46 20.94 -6.89 -19.45
C THR A 46 19.65 -7.65 -19.70
N TYR A 47 18.73 -7.06 -20.46
CA TYR A 47 17.48 -7.71 -20.84
C TYR A 47 17.61 -8.38 -22.21
N ASP A 48 17.07 -9.59 -22.31
CA ASP A 48 16.87 -10.25 -23.59
C ASP A 48 15.72 -9.56 -24.35
N ILE A 49 15.86 -9.52 -25.68
CA ILE A 49 14.76 -9.07 -26.52
C ILE A 49 13.66 -10.13 -26.43
N ALA A 50 12.51 -9.75 -25.86
CA ALA A 50 11.39 -10.67 -25.74
C ALA A 50 10.95 -11.17 -27.12
N ASN A 51 10.87 -12.50 -27.27
CA ASN A 51 10.25 -13.11 -28.44
C ASN A 51 8.74 -12.85 -28.39
N VAL A 52 8.23 -12.24 -29.44
CA VAL A 52 6.80 -11.92 -29.63
C VAL A 52 6.21 -12.63 -30.85
N ASP A 53 6.86 -13.69 -31.37
CA ASP A 53 6.44 -14.40 -32.58
C ASP A 53 5.06 -15.08 -32.42
N ALA A 54 4.72 -15.45 -31.18
CA ALA A 54 3.42 -16.02 -30.81
C ALA A 54 2.38 -14.96 -30.45
N TYR A 55 2.70 -13.66 -30.59
CA TYR A 55 1.79 -12.56 -30.28
C TYR A 55 1.35 -11.86 -31.57
N GLU A 56 0.10 -11.40 -31.57
CA GLU A 56 -0.45 -10.59 -32.65
C GLU A 56 -0.22 -9.10 -32.35
N PRO A 57 0.28 -8.29 -33.31
CA PRO A 57 0.40 -6.85 -33.12
C PRO A 57 -0.98 -6.21 -33.04
N VAL A 58 -1.19 -5.36 -32.02
CA VAL A 58 -2.50 -4.74 -31.74
C VAL A 58 -2.52 -3.25 -32.00
N TYR A 59 -1.47 -2.55 -31.56
CA TYR A 59 -1.33 -1.10 -31.70
C TYR A 59 0.14 -0.68 -31.55
N GLU A 60 0.51 0.46 -32.12
CA GLU A 60 1.85 1.02 -32.00
C GLU A 60 1.75 2.55 -31.92
N THR A 61 2.50 3.15 -31.00
CA THR A 61 2.67 4.60 -30.79
C THR A 61 4.10 5.01 -31.17
N ASP A 62 4.57 6.23 -30.89
CA ASP A 62 5.97 6.58 -31.16
C ASP A 62 6.92 5.93 -30.13
N THR A 63 6.46 5.70 -28.90
CA THR A 63 7.27 5.13 -27.80
C THR A 63 6.97 3.67 -27.49
N LEU A 64 5.77 3.15 -27.74
CA LEU A 64 5.35 1.79 -27.35
C LEU A 64 4.83 0.96 -28.54
N ALA A 65 5.04 -0.35 -28.49
CA ALA A 65 4.41 -1.31 -29.38
C ALA A 65 3.70 -2.40 -28.57
N TYR A 66 2.42 -2.63 -28.86
CA TYR A 66 1.53 -3.51 -28.12
C TYR A 66 1.21 -4.75 -28.93
N TYR A 67 1.34 -5.91 -28.29
CA TYR A 67 1.03 -7.21 -28.87
C TYR A 67 0.15 -8.00 -27.92
N PHE A 68 -0.75 -8.83 -28.44
CA PHE A 68 -1.66 -9.64 -27.65
C PHE A 68 -1.52 -11.12 -27.99
N ARG A 69 -1.63 -11.94 -26.96
CA ARG A 69 -1.61 -13.39 -27.06
C ARG A 69 -2.94 -13.95 -26.55
N GLU A 70 -3.76 -14.43 -27.48
CA GLU A 70 -5.15 -14.83 -27.22
C GLU A 70 -5.27 -16.06 -26.31
N ASP A 71 -4.41 -17.07 -26.45
CA ASP A 71 -4.48 -18.30 -25.63
C ASP A 71 -4.14 -18.08 -24.14
N ARG A 72 -3.61 -16.91 -23.78
CA ARG A 72 -3.15 -16.59 -22.42
C ARG A 72 -3.65 -15.26 -21.90
N ASP A 73 -4.41 -14.50 -22.68
CA ASP A 73 -4.75 -13.09 -22.42
C ASP A 73 -3.54 -12.23 -21.98
N VAL A 74 -2.35 -12.41 -22.58
CA VAL A 74 -1.17 -11.60 -22.22
C VAL A 74 -1.00 -10.47 -23.23
N ILE A 75 -0.80 -9.25 -22.73
CA ILE A 75 -0.32 -8.13 -23.54
C ILE A 75 1.19 -7.98 -23.31
N ALA A 76 1.96 -8.04 -24.40
CA ALA A 76 3.36 -7.65 -24.42
C ALA A 76 3.45 -6.17 -24.85
N ILE A 77 4.23 -5.38 -24.11
CA ILE A 77 4.36 -3.94 -24.27
C ILE A 77 5.84 -3.66 -24.44
N LYS A 78 6.27 -3.50 -25.69
CA LYS A 78 7.65 -3.20 -26.03
C LYS A 78 7.87 -1.70 -25.98
N ASP A 79 8.70 -1.26 -25.05
CA ASP A 79 9.17 0.11 -24.99
C ASP A 79 10.26 0.33 -26.03
N LYS A 80 10.01 1.17 -27.03
CA LYS A 80 10.93 1.44 -28.14
C LYS A 80 12.09 2.34 -27.72
N ARG A 81 11.99 3.02 -26.57
CA ARG A 81 13.05 3.90 -26.04
C ARG A 81 14.19 3.09 -25.43
N SER A 82 13.87 2.03 -24.70
CA SER A 82 14.85 1.12 -24.09
C SER A 82 15.01 -0.19 -24.87
N GLY A 83 13.98 -0.68 -25.54
CA GLY A 83 13.90 -2.06 -26.05
C GLY A 83 13.41 -3.07 -25.00
N TYR A 84 13.16 -2.62 -23.76
CA TYR A 84 12.59 -3.45 -22.71
C TYR A 84 11.15 -3.85 -23.05
N THR A 85 10.75 -5.09 -22.74
CA THR A 85 9.39 -5.57 -22.98
C THR A 85 8.72 -5.95 -21.68
N TRP A 86 7.65 -5.25 -21.34
CA TRP A 86 6.76 -5.62 -20.25
C TRP A 86 5.77 -6.67 -20.73
N LYS A 87 5.38 -7.59 -19.85
CA LYS A 87 4.27 -8.50 -20.07
C LYS A 87 3.28 -8.35 -18.92
N THR A 88 1.99 -8.30 -19.23
CA THR A 88 0.94 -8.25 -18.20
C THR A 88 0.81 -9.53 -17.38
N GLY A 89 1.46 -10.61 -17.83
CA GLY A 89 1.55 -11.90 -17.17
C GLY A 89 2.84 -12.64 -17.51
N LEU A 90 3.05 -13.80 -16.89
CA LEU A 90 4.28 -14.61 -17.03
C LEU A 90 4.42 -15.27 -18.40
N ASP A 91 3.33 -15.40 -19.15
CA ASP A 91 3.31 -16.05 -20.46
C ASP A 91 3.86 -17.49 -20.39
N ILE A 92 3.26 -18.29 -19.51
CA ILE A 92 3.67 -19.67 -19.23
C ILE A 92 2.60 -20.68 -19.64
N PRO A 93 2.97 -21.88 -20.13
CA PRO A 93 2.02 -22.97 -20.37
C PRO A 93 1.47 -23.55 -19.06
N PHE A 94 0.31 -24.19 -19.11
CA PHE A 94 -0.21 -24.95 -17.97
C PHE A 94 0.60 -26.24 -17.76
N GLY A 95 1.12 -26.43 -16.55
CA GLY A 95 1.80 -27.67 -16.16
C GLY A 95 0.92 -28.91 -16.35
N ALA A 96 -0.40 -28.79 -16.15
CA ALA A 96 -1.35 -29.86 -16.40
C ALA A 96 -1.37 -30.31 -17.88
N ASP A 97 -1.40 -29.37 -18.84
CA ASP A 97 -1.37 -29.70 -20.27
C ASP A 97 -0.04 -30.33 -20.69
N ILE A 98 1.05 -29.98 -20.00
CA ILE A 98 2.37 -30.58 -20.24
C ILE A 98 2.38 -32.01 -19.69
N ASN A 99 1.90 -32.21 -18.46
CA ASN A 99 1.84 -33.52 -17.82
C ASN A 99 0.95 -34.48 -18.62
N ASP A 100 -0.20 -34.02 -19.12
CA ASP A 100 -1.09 -34.83 -19.95
C ASP A 100 -0.35 -35.32 -21.22
N ARG A 101 0.37 -34.43 -21.93
CA ARG A 101 1.18 -34.80 -23.11
C ARG A 101 2.32 -35.77 -22.79
N VAL A 102 2.99 -35.59 -21.65
CA VAL A 102 4.07 -36.49 -21.20
C VAL A 102 3.52 -37.86 -20.83
N MET A 103 2.34 -37.94 -20.20
CA MET A 103 1.66 -39.21 -19.87
C MET A 103 1.12 -39.94 -21.10
N GLU A 104 0.71 -39.20 -22.13
CA GLU A 104 0.21 -39.77 -23.39
C GLU A 104 1.33 -40.30 -24.31
N ALA A 105 2.59 -39.96 -24.03
CA ALA A 105 3.73 -40.44 -24.79
C ALA A 105 3.89 -41.97 -24.67
N GLY A 106 4.07 -42.65 -25.80
CA GLY A 106 4.19 -44.11 -25.85
C GLY A 106 5.59 -44.63 -25.48
N THR A 107 6.60 -43.75 -25.49
CA THR A 107 7.99 -44.06 -25.18
C THR A 107 8.65 -42.97 -24.32
N LYS A 108 9.78 -43.30 -23.67
CA LYS A 108 10.55 -42.33 -22.88
C LYS A 108 11.12 -41.18 -23.72
N GLU A 109 11.48 -41.44 -24.98
CA GLU A 109 11.99 -40.40 -25.87
C GLU A 109 10.86 -39.44 -26.29
N GLU A 110 9.67 -39.97 -26.62
CA GLU A 110 8.49 -39.14 -26.87
C GLU A 110 8.09 -38.31 -25.65
N ALA A 111 8.18 -38.90 -24.44
CA ALA A 111 7.90 -38.20 -23.18
C ALA A 111 8.88 -37.04 -22.96
N LYS A 112 10.17 -37.27 -23.26
CA LYS A 112 11.22 -36.26 -23.17
C LYS A 112 11.05 -35.14 -24.21
N GLU A 113 10.60 -35.45 -25.42
CA GLU A 113 10.30 -34.44 -26.46
C GLU A 113 9.04 -33.62 -26.13
N ALA A 114 8.04 -34.24 -25.51
CA ALA A 114 6.82 -33.57 -25.06
C ALA A 114 7.04 -32.70 -23.82
N ALA A 115 8.03 -33.04 -23.01
CA ALA A 115 8.37 -32.33 -21.79
C ALA A 115 8.99 -30.95 -22.11
N VAL A 116 8.27 -29.90 -21.73
CA VAL A 116 8.83 -28.53 -21.67
C VAL A 116 8.99 -28.11 -20.20
N PRO A 117 9.89 -27.15 -19.90
CA PRO A 117 10.06 -26.66 -18.54
C PRO A 117 8.73 -26.13 -17.96
N GLN A 118 8.51 -26.37 -16.68
CA GLN A 118 7.33 -25.90 -15.95
C GLN A 118 7.73 -24.90 -14.87
N GLU A 119 6.79 -24.05 -14.46
CA GLU A 119 6.99 -23.18 -13.30
C GLU A 119 6.74 -23.96 -12.00
N GLU A 120 7.69 -23.90 -11.08
CA GLU A 120 7.57 -24.55 -9.79
C GLU A 120 6.67 -23.75 -8.83
N GLY A 121 5.87 -24.46 -8.04
CA GLY A 121 4.89 -23.84 -7.14
C GLY A 121 3.67 -23.22 -7.83
N MET A 122 3.52 -23.36 -9.15
CA MET A 122 2.39 -22.83 -9.92
C MET A 122 1.37 -23.93 -10.26
N ASN A 123 0.26 -23.97 -9.53
CA ASN A 123 -0.87 -24.84 -9.90
C ASN A 123 -1.70 -24.21 -11.04
N THR A 124 -2.74 -24.91 -11.53
CA THR A 124 -3.60 -24.42 -12.62
C THR A 124 -4.21 -23.05 -12.33
N THR A 125 -4.71 -22.82 -11.11
CA THR A 125 -5.32 -21.54 -10.72
C THR A 125 -4.31 -20.39 -10.74
N TYR A 126 -3.13 -20.59 -10.13
CA TYR A 126 -2.09 -19.56 -10.12
C TYR A 126 -1.47 -19.35 -11.49
N THR A 127 -1.36 -20.40 -12.32
CA THR A 127 -0.93 -20.27 -13.71
C THR A 127 -1.90 -19.38 -14.50
N GLY A 128 -3.21 -19.62 -14.39
CA GLY A 128 -4.23 -18.78 -15.02
C GLY A 128 -4.17 -17.34 -14.52
N MET A 129 -4.08 -17.13 -13.20
CA MET A 129 -3.92 -15.80 -12.61
C MET A 129 -2.68 -15.10 -13.18
N SER A 130 -1.54 -15.81 -13.25
CA SER A 130 -0.28 -15.25 -13.73
C SER A 130 -0.24 -14.90 -15.21
N ASN A 131 -1.16 -15.44 -16.01
CA ASN A 131 -1.29 -15.09 -17.42
C ASN A 131 -2.36 -14.01 -17.67
N SER A 132 -3.33 -13.84 -16.77
CA SER A 132 -4.53 -13.05 -17.03
C SER A 132 -4.39 -11.52 -16.99
N LEU A 133 -5.26 -10.84 -17.75
CA LEU A 133 -5.55 -9.40 -17.55
C LEU A 133 -6.51 -9.17 -16.38
N LEU A 134 -7.43 -10.11 -16.15
CA LEU A 134 -8.45 -10.01 -15.11
C LEU A 134 -8.51 -11.31 -14.30
N THR A 135 -8.47 -11.19 -12.97
CA THR A 135 -8.80 -12.28 -12.06
C THR A 135 -9.94 -11.88 -11.16
N VAL A 136 -10.93 -12.76 -11.03
CA VAL A 136 -12.08 -12.64 -10.14
C VAL A 136 -11.80 -13.41 -8.86
N GLU A 137 -11.98 -12.75 -7.72
CA GLU A 137 -12.11 -13.38 -6.42
C GLU A 137 -13.60 -13.52 -6.09
N TYR A 138 -14.03 -14.71 -5.69
CA TYR A 138 -15.42 -14.97 -5.34
C TYR A 138 -15.55 -15.88 -4.13
N TYR A 139 -16.67 -15.77 -3.42
CA TYR A 139 -16.99 -16.60 -2.27
C TYR A 139 -17.65 -17.91 -2.68
N GLU A 140 -17.09 -19.02 -2.22
CA GLU A 140 -17.64 -20.36 -2.38
C GLU A 140 -17.52 -21.08 -1.04
N GLU A 141 -18.67 -21.51 -0.50
CA GLU A 141 -18.74 -22.19 0.82
C GLU A 141 -18.06 -21.41 1.96
N GLY A 142 -18.09 -20.07 1.90
CA GLY A 142 -17.48 -19.18 2.89
C GLY A 142 -15.97 -18.98 2.73
N THR A 143 -15.36 -19.54 1.68
CA THR A 143 -13.93 -19.34 1.34
C THR A 143 -13.77 -18.55 0.06
N ILE A 144 -12.66 -17.81 -0.07
CA ILE A 144 -12.34 -17.10 -1.32
C ILE A 144 -11.70 -18.08 -2.31
N LYS A 145 -12.24 -18.11 -3.53
CA LYS A 145 -11.72 -18.82 -4.70
C LYS A 145 -11.36 -17.80 -5.78
N TYR A 146 -10.59 -18.27 -6.77
CA TYR A 146 -10.07 -17.45 -7.86
C TYR A 146 -10.43 -18.08 -9.20
N ILE A 147 -10.85 -17.26 -10.15
CA ILE A 147 -10.95 -17.64 -11.56
C ILE A 147 -10.45 -16.47 -12.42
N SER A 148 -9.61 -16.77 -13.40
CA SER A 148 -8.91 -15.78 -14.22
C SER A 148 -9.41 -15.78 -15.66
N SER A 149 -9.27 -14.67 -16.38
CA SER A 149 -9.67 -14.57 -17.79
C SER A 149 -8.95 -15.60 -18.66
N ALA A 150 -7.70 -15.90 -18.31
CA ALA A 150 -6.86 -16.92 -18.92
C ALA A 150 -6.91 -18.28 -18.20
N ALA A 151 -8.00 -18.62 -17.49
CA ALA A 151 -8.12 -19.93 -16.84
C ALA A 151 -8.16 -21.07 -17.88
N ARG A 152 -7.65 -22.26 -17.51
CA ARG A 152 -7.58 -23.44 -18.38
C ARG A 152 -8.96 -23.90 -18.85
N ASP A 153 -9.97 -23.79 -17.99
CA ASP A 153 -11.33 -24.24 -18.23
C ASP A 153 -12.37 -23.26 -17.67
N MET A 154 -13.62 -23.47 -18.07
CA MET A 154 -14.79 -22.75 -17.54
C MET A 154 -14.75 -21.21 -17.66
N VAL A 155 -13.96 -20.71 -18.62
CA VAL A 155 -13.89 -19.31 -19.01
C VAL A 155 -13.87 -19.19 -20.54
N GLU A 156 -14.43 -18.09 -21.05
CA GLU A 156 -14.20 -17.63 -22.42
C GLU A 156 -13.79 -16.17 -22.34
N SER A 157 -12.70 -15.81 -23.02
CA SER A 157 -12.29 -14.43 -23.22
C SER A 157 -12.28 -14.12 -24.71
N GLN A 158 -12.66 -12.89 -25.08
CA GLN A 158 -12.54 -12.40 -26.45
C GLN A 158 -12.12 -10.94 -26.45
N LEU A 159 -11.02 -10.63 -27.13
CA LEU A 159 -10.57 -9.26 -27.35
C LEU A 159 -11.23 -8.68 -28.61
N VAL A 160 -11.96 -7.58 -28.48
CA VAL A 160 -12.61 -6.90 -29.61
C VAL A 160 -12.09 -5.48 -29.79
N THR A 161 -12.05 -5.03 -31.04
CA THR A 161 -11.74 -3.64 -31.39
C THR A 161 -12.98 -2.77 -31.24
N LEU A 162 -12.84 -1.60 -30.60
CA LEU A 162 -13.94 -0.67 -30.39
C LEU A 162 -13.92 0.45 -31.43
N ASN A 163 -15.08 0.72 -32.02
CA ASN A 163 -15.31 1.84 -32.96
C ASN A 163 -14.29 1.90 -34.11
N ASP A 164 -13.79 0.74 -34.56
CA ASP A 164 -12.73 0.61 -35.56
C ASP A 164 -11.43 1.38 -35.21
N ASN A 165 -11.24 1.74 -33.94
CA ASN A 165 -10.05 2.42 -33.46
C ASN A 165 -9.05 1.40 -32.89
N PRO A 166 -7.86 1.23 -33.51
CA PRO A 166 -6.88 0.25 -33.06
C PRO A 166 -6.32 0.55 -31.65
N ALA A 167 -6.42 1.79 -31.16
CA ALA A 167 -6.01 2.18 -29.81
C ALA A 167 -6.98 1.73 -28.71
N THR A 168 -8.23 1.37 -29.05
CA THR A 168 -9.25 0.98 -28.06
C THR A 168 -9.72 -0.45 -28.26
N ARG A 169 -9.60 -1.25 -27.21
CA ARG A 169 -10.04 -2.65 -27.15
C ARG A 169 -11.03 -2.87 -26.02
N ARG A 170 -11.73 -3.99 -26.07
CA ARG A 170 -12.52 -4.52 -24.96
C ARG A 170 -12.31 -6.01 -24.85
N LEU A 171 -11.91 -6.48 -23.68
CA LEU A 171 -11.88 -7.90 -23.35
C LEU A 171 -13.24 -8.27 -22.75
N ASP A 172 -14.02 -9.07 -23.48
CA ASP A 172 -15.28 -9.64 -23.00
C ASP A 172 -14.95 -10.99 -22.35
N VAL A 173 -15.14 -11.09 -21.03
CA VAL A 173 -14.83 -12.30 -20.26
C VAL A 173 -16.11 -12.91 -19.70
N ASN A 174 -16.32 -14.20 -19.96
CA ASN A 174 -17.44 -14.99 -19.49
C ASN A 174 -16.94 -16.13 -18.58
N PHE A 175 -16.99 -15.91 -17.28
CA PHE A 175 -16.65 -16.89 -16.26
C PHE A 175 -17.83 -17.87 -16.07
N LYS A 176 -17.87 -18.92 -16.89
CA LYS A 176 -18.96 -19.90 -16.89
C LYS A 176 -19.16 -20.58 -15.54
N ASN A 177 -18.07 -20.84 -14.81
CA ASN A 177 -18.11 -21.53 -13.52
C ASN A 177 -19.05 -20.84 -12.50
N ILE A 178 -19.08 -19.51 -12.55
CA ILE A 178 -19.83 -18.68 -11.59
C ILE A 178 -20.93 -17.85 -12.27
N GLU A 179 -21.17 -18.05 -13.57
CA GLU A 179 -22.13 -17.27 -14.36
C GLU A 179 -21.91 -15.75 -14.23
N LEU A 180 -20.65 -15.31 -14.33
CA LEU A 180 -20.26 -13.90 -14.26
C LEU A 180 -19.68 -13.44 -15.60
N LYS A 181 -20.16 -12.31 -16.10
CA LYS A 181 -19.62 -11.65 -17.29
C LYS A 181 -19.06 -10.29 -16.92
N VAL A 182 -17.84 -10.02 -17.38
CA VAL A 182 -17.14 -8.76 -17.13
C VAL A 182 -16.60 -8.24 -18.45
N LYS A 183 -16.77 -6.94 -18.70
CA LYS A 183 -16.15 -6.24 -19.82
C LYS A 183 -15.02 -5.36 -19.32
N VAL A 184 -13.83 -5.56 -19.85
CA VAL A 184 -12.64 -4.76 -19.54
C VAL A 184 -12.31 -3.91 -20.75
N TYR A 185 -12.50 -2.59 -20.65
CA TYR A 185 -12.09 -1.65 -21.68
C TYR A 185 -10.61 -1.37 -21.52
N ILE A 186 -9.89 -1.40 -22.63
CA ILE A 186 -8.44 -1.21 -22.69
C ILE A 186 -8.15 -0.09 -23.67
N THR A 187 -7.43 0.93 -23.22
CA THR A 187 -6.95 2.02 -24.08
C THR A 187 -5.43 2.00 -24.09
N PHE A 188 -4.86 1.92 -25.29
CA PHE A 188 -3.43 2.08 -25.52
C PHE A 188 -3.16 3.54 -25.85
N GLU A 189 -2.22 4.14 -25.13
CA GLU A 189 -1.85 5.54 -25.24
C GLU A 189 -0.35 5.65 -25.55
N GLU A 190 0.18 6.86 -25.69
CA GLU A 190 1.58 7.06 -26.08
C GLU A 190 2.53 6.25 -25.18
N ASP A 191 2.49 6.53 -23.86
CA ASP A 191 3.35 5.91 -22.84
C ASP A 191 2.59 5.06 -21.81
N SER A 192 1.29 4.82 -22.02
CA SER A 192 0.43 4.18 -21.02
C SER A 192 -0.56 3.15 -21.57
N ILE A 193 -1.06 2.32 -20.68
CA ILE A 193 -2.21 1.45 -20.90
C ILE A 193 -3.22 1.66 -19.78
N THR A 194 -4.47 1.91 -20.16
CA THR A 194 -5.56 2.18 -19.22
C THR A 194 -6.61 1.07 -19.29
N TYR A 195 -6.98 0.54 -18.13
CA TYR A 195 -8.05 -0.45 -17.94
C TYR A 195 -9.28 0.21 -17.28
N GLU A 196 -10.46 0.02 -17.86
CA GLU A 196 -11.72 0.48 -17.29
C GLU A 196 -12.73 -0.68 -17.19
N ILE A 197 -13.36 -0.81 -16.02
CA ILE A 197 -14.45 -1.77 -15.78
C ILE A 197 -15.60 -1.00 -15.14
N LYS A 198 -16.76 -1.03 -15.78
CA LYS A 198 -17.96 -0.35 -15.30
C LYS A 198 -18.81 -1.29 -14.46
N LYS A 199 -19.28 -0.84 -13.32
CA LYS A 199 -20.18 -1.61 -12.42
C LYS A 199 -21.36 -2.21 -13.17
N GLU A 200 -21.96 -1.41 -14.05
CA GLU A 200 -23.16 -1.76 -14.83
C GLU A 200 -22.89 -2.84 -15.90
N GLU A 201 -21.64 -3.06 -16.27
CA GLU A 201 -21.22 -4.07 -17.26
C GLU A 201 -20.60 -5.32 -16.63
N ILE A 202 -20.63 -5.40 -15.30
CA ILE A 202 -20.50 -6.65 -14.56
C ILE A 202 -21.91 -7.24 -14.45
N THR A 203 -22.14 -8.39 -15.08
CA THR A 203 -23.49 -8.98 -15.24
C THR A 203 -23.48 -10.48 -14.95
N GLY A 204 -24.67 -11.06 -14.79
CA GLY A 204 -24.87 -12.47 -14.42
C GLY A 204 -25.10 -12.69 -12.93
N ASP A 205 -25.37 -13.95 -12.57
CA ASP A 205 -25.79 -14.36 -11.22
C ASP A 205 -24.60 -14.46 -10.26
N GLY A 206 -23.38 -14.67 -10.79
CA GLY A 206 -22.13 -14.66 -10.04
C GLY A 206 -21.80 -13.34 -9.33
N ARG A 207 -22.52 -12.26 -9.62
CA ARG A 207 -22.39 -11.00 -8.87
C ARG A 207 -22.72 -11.17 -7.39
N SER A 208 -23.58 -12.12 -7.06
CA SER A 208 -23.98 -12.43 -5.69
C SER A 208 -22.84 -12.99 -4.84
N CYS A 209 -21.81 -13.56 -5.45
CA CYS A 209 -20.64 -14.12 -4.76
C CYS A 209 -19.34 -13.36 -5.06
N LEU A 210 -19.36 -12.30 -5.87
CA LEU A 210 -18.18 -11.50 -6.22
C LEU A 210 -17.57 -10.84 -4.98
N ALA A 211 -16.29 -11.15 -4.71
CA ALA A 211 -15.53 -10.56 -3.62
C ALA A 211 -14.69 -9.38 -4.11
N ALA A 212 -13.85 -9.60 -5.13
CA ALA A 212 -12.95 -8.59 -5.66
C ALA A 212 -12.53 -8.86 -7.11
N LEU A 213 -12.00 -7.83 -7.78
CA LEU A 213 -11.36 -7.93 -9.09
C LEU A 213 -9.88 -7.51 -9.00
N ASN A 214 -9.01 -8.28 -9.64
CA ASN A 214 -7.58 -8.03 -9.73
C ASN A 214 -7.21 -7.73 -11.19
N ILE A 215 -6.42 -6.68 -11.43
CA ILE A 215 -6.01 -6.26 -12.79
C ILE A 215 -4.53 -6.57 -12.99
N THR A 216 -4.21 -7.29 -14.07
CA THR A 216 -2.85 -7.64 -14.51
C THR A 216 -1.91 -8.07 -13.37
N PRO A 217 -2.25 -9.12 -12.62
CA PRO A 217 -1.64 -9.35 -11.31
C PRO A 217 -0.14 -9.61 -11.31
N PHE A 218 0.44 -9.99 -12.45
CA PHE A 218 1.86 -10.35 -12.58
C PHE A 218 2.64 -9.36 -13.47
N LEU A 219 2.07 -8.20 -13.81
CA LEU A 219 2.80 -7.16 -14.53
C LEU A 219 3.99 -6.65 -13.68
N GLY A 220 5.20 -6.85 -14.19
CA GLY A 220 6.43 -6.51 -13.46
C GLY A 220 6.84 -7.53 -12.39
N ALA A 221 6.33 -8.76 -12.46
CA ALA A 221 6.81 -9.83 -11.59
C ALA A 221 8.29 -10.16 -11.85
N SER A 222 9.03 -10.48 -10.79
CA SER A 222 10.46 -10.84 -10.86
C SER A 222 10.76 -12.03 -9.96
N GLY A 223 11.65 -12.92 -10.42
CA GLY A 223 12.02 -14.18 -9.75
C GLY A 223 11.37 -15.40 -10.41
N GLY A 224 11.04 -16.39 -9.59
CA GLY A 224 10.47 -17.67 -10.00
C GLY A 224 11.46 -18.82 -9.96
N LYS A 225 10.94 -20.04 -10.05
CA LYS A 225 11.75 -21.28 -10.12
C LYS A 225 11.21 -22.11 -11.27
N THR A 226 12.11 -22.63 -12.09
CA THR A 226 11.76 -23.53 -13.19
C THR A 226 12.05 -24.96 -12.76
N LYS A 227 11.14 -25.88 -13.07
CA LYS A 227 11.36 -27.32 -12.94
C LYS A 227 11.47 -27.97 -14.31
N TYR A 228 12.44 -28.86 -14.44
CA TYR A 228 12.72 -29.61 -15.66
C TYR A 228 12.42 -31.08 -15.47
N TYR A 229 11.95 -31.70 -16.55
CA TYR A 229 11.73 -33.14 -16.60
C TYR A 229 13.06 -33.88 -16.60
N ASN A 230 13.16 -34.86 -15.72
CA ASN A 230 14.30 -35.75 -15.60
C ASN A 230 13.96 -37.09 -16.27
N PRO A 231 14.60 -37.42 -17.41
CA PRO A 231 14.32 -38.67 -18.12
C PRO A 231 14.72 -39.94 -17.34
N GLU A 232 15.58 -39.83 -16.32
CA GLU A 232 16.01 -40.97 -15.51
C GLU A 232 14.96 -41.34 -14.46
N THR A 233 14.35 -40.35 -13.82
CA THR A 233 13.32 -40.54 -12.78
C THR A 233 11.90 -40.46 -13.34
N GLU A 234 11.74 -39.99 -14.59
CA GLU A 234 10.47 -39.72 -15.24
C GLU A 234 9.61 -38.69 -14.49
N MET A 235 10.27 -37.77 -13.77
CA MET A 235 9.64 -36.77 -12.92
C MET A 235 10.20 -35.38 -13.19
N TYR A 236 9.43 -34.34 -12.86
CA TYR A 236 9.94 -32.97 -12.80
C TYR A 236 10.60 -32.72 -11.45
N ASP A 237 11.87 -33.13 -11.30
CA ASP A 237 12.62 -33.07 -10.03
C ASP A 237 13.92 -32.25 -10.09
N ILE A 238 14.25 -31.66 -11.24
CA ILE A 238 15.37 -30.73 -11.40
C ILE A 238 14.81 -29.31 -11.27
N ILE A 239 15.14 -28.61 -10.20
CA ILE A 239 14.66 -27.25 -9.90
C ILE A 239 15.81 -26.26 -10.02
N GLU A 240 15.60 -25.17 -10.76
CA GLU A 240 16.56 -24.08 -10.92
C GLU A 240 15.88 -22.73 -10.68
N ASP A 241 16.59 -21.82 -10.01
CA ASP A 241 16.11 -20.45 -9.81
C ASP A 241 16.14 -19.68 -11.14
N LYS A 242 15.06 -18.96 -11.43
CA LYS A 242 15.04 -18.03 -12.56
C LYS A 242 15.82 -16.78 -12.18
N TYR A 243 16.35 -16.10 -13.19
CA TYR A 243 16.96 -14.81 -12.97
C TYR A 243 15.93 -13.82 -12.41
N MET A 244 16.11 -13.47 -11.14
CA MET A 244 15.37 -12.38 -10.51
C MET A 244 15.99 -11.06 -10.98
N VAL A 245 15.29 -10.38 -11.89
CA VAL A 245 15.63 -9.04 -12.34
C VAL A 245 15.72 -8.12 -11.10
N PRO A 246 16.89 -7.54 -10.78
CA PRO A 246 17.05 -6.58 -9.70
C PRO A 246 16.05 -5.43 -9.82
N GLY A 247 15.51 -4.97 -8.69
CA GLY A 247 14.47 -3.96 -8.73
C GLY A 247 13.72 -3.81 -7.42
N TYR A 248 12.59 -3.12 -7.49
CA TYR A 248 11.72 -2.90 -6.35
C TYR A 248 10.29 -2.54 -6.77
N ILE A 249 9.38 -2.73 -5.82
CA ILE A 249 8.02 -2.22 -5.83
C ILE A 249 7.96 -0.95 -4.98
N LEU A 250 7.42 0.14 -5.53
CA LEU A 250 7.07 1.36 -4.80
C LEU A 250 5.65 1.23 -4.26
N VAL A 251 5.47 1.41 -2.95
CA VAL A 251 4.15 1.53 -2.31
C VAL A 251 4.06 2.83 -1.50
N PRO A 252 2.90 3.51 -1.46
CA PRO A 252 2.72 4.78 -0.78
C PRO A 252 2.36 4.59 0.71
N ASP A 253 2.99 3.60 1.36
CA ASP A 253 2.85 3.35 2.80
C ASP A 253 3.50 4.50 3.58
N GLY A 254 2.69 5.29 4.28
CA GLY A 254 3.13 6.47 5.00
C GLY A 254 3.71 7.55 4.08
N SER A 255 5.02 7.80 4.18
CA SER A 255 5.72 8.73 3.26
C SER A 255 6.17 8.06 1.95
N GLY A 256 5.91 6.77 1.79
CA GLY A 256 6.40 5.92 0.71
C GLY A 256 7.44 4.92 1.20
N ALA A 257 7.41 3.72 0.63
CA ALA A 257 8.34 2.63 0.89
C ALA A 257 8.73 1.90 -0.41
N LEU A 258 9.93 1.33 -0.43
CA LEU A 258 10.42 0.49 -1.51
C LEU A 258 10.58 -0.95 -1.00
N ILE A 259 9.82 -1.88 -1.57
CA ILE A 259 9.94 -3.31 -1.31
C ILE A 259 10.85 -3.89 -2.40
N ARG A 260 12.08 -4.22 -2.04
CA ARG A 260 13.10 -4.69 -3.00
C ARG A 260 12.91 -6.15 -3.36
N PHE A 261 13.19 -6.49 -4.62
CA PHE A 261 13.30 -7.88 -5.05
C PHE A 261 14.57 -8.47 -4.45
N GLN A 262 14.40 -9.52 -3.66
CA GLN A 262 15.48 -10.22 -2.98
C GLN A 262 15.01 -11.61 -2.60
N ASP A 263 15.96 -12.55 -2.58
CA ASP A 263 15.76 -13.86 -2.00
C ASP A 263 15.67 -13.70 -0.48
N ASN A 264 14.57 -14.18 0.09
CA ASN A 264 14.20 -13.98 1.47
C ASN A 264 14.47 -15.25 2.26
N SER A 265 15.33 -15.19 3.29
CA SER A 265 15.62 -16.38 4.11
C SER A 265 14.45 -16.88 4.98
N ALA A 266 13.30 -16.20 4.93
CA ALA A 266 12.10 -16.54 5.69
C ALA A 266 10.84 -16.09 4.92
N PRO A 267 9.72 -16.82 5.08
CA PRO A 267 8.47 -16.44 4.45
C PRO A 267 7.96 -15.12 5.02
N PHE A 268 7.63 -14.18 4.13
CA PHE A 268 7.01 -12.91 4.49
C PHE A 268 5.49 -12.98 4.33
N ALA A 269 4.79 -12.33 5.26
CA ALA A 269 3.37 -12.06 5.07
C ALA A 269 3.19 -11.16 3.85
N MET A 270 2.06 -11.33 3.17
CA MET A 270 1.68 -10.41 2.10
C MET A 270 1.47 -9.01 2.69
N TYR A 271 1.84 -8.01 1.91
CA TYR A 271 1.42 -6.65 2.17
C TYR A 271 0.04 -6.43 1.56
N TYR A 272 -0.89 -5.95 2.38
CA TYR A 272 -2.18 -5.41 1.96
C TYR A 272 -2.23 -3.96 2.42
N GLY A 273 -2.25 -3.04 1.47
CA GLY A 273 -2.45 -1.62 1.76
C GLY A 273 -3.81 -1.16 1.29
N ASP A 274 -4.74 -0.95 2.22
CA ASP A 274 -6.05 -0.35 1.94
C ASP A 274 -5.87 1.12 1.57
N VAL A 275 -6.21 1.51 0.33
CA VAL A 275 -6.10 2.91 -0.06
C VAL A 275 -7.11 3.75 0.71
N TYR A 276 -6.62 4.81 1.35
CA TYR A 276 -7.35 5.63 2.33
C TYR A 276 -7.73 4.93 3.64
N GLY A 277 -7.20 3.72 3.87
CA GLY A 277 -7.44 2.92 5.07
C GLY A 277 -8.70 2.07 5.01
N ALA A 278 -8.75 1.04 5.87
CA ALA A 278 -9.88 0.12 5.92
C ALA A 278 -11.17 0.80 6.42
N ASP A 279 -12.31 0.47 5.83
CA ASP A 279 -13.63 0.88 6.32
C ASP A 279 -14.02 0.03 7.54
N PRO A 280 -14.03 0.60 8.78
CA PRO A 280 -14.31 -0.19 9.96
C PRO A 280 -15.75 -0.72 9.99
N SER A 281 -16.66 -0.11 9.23
CA SER A 281 -18.05 -0.54 9.11
C SER A 281 -18.20 -1.86 8.36
N GLN A 282 -17.20 -2.24 7.57
CA GLN A 282 -17.16 -3.43 6.71
C GLN A 282 -16.23 -4.53 7.24
N ASN A 283 -15.68 -4.37 8.45
CA ASN A 283 -14.86 -5.39 9.07
C ASN A 283 -15.61 -6.73 9.23
N THR A 284 -14.89 -7.82 9.49
CA THR A 284 -15.57 -9.11 9.76
C THR A 284 -16.50 -9.04 10.98
N TYR A 285 -16.15 -8.20 11.97
CA TYR A 285 -16.93 -7.98 13.18
C TYR A 285 -17.08 -6.49 13.47
N ASN A 286 -18.12 -6.13 14.23
CA ASN A 286 -18.35 -4.74 14.67
C ASN A 286 -17.35 -4.25 15.74
N GLY A 287 -16.45 -5.12 16.20
CA GLY A 287 -15.46 -4.83 17.22
C GLY A 287 -14.05 -5.17 16.74
N SER A 288 -13.10 -4.29 17.01
CA SER A 288 -11.67 -4.52 16.79
C SER A 288 -10.87 -4.20 18.05
N VAL A 289 -9.71 -4.83 18.19
CA VAL A 289 -8.74 -4.57 19.26
C VAL A 289 -7.54 -3.91 18.61
N HIS A 290 -7.04 -2.83 19.22
CA HIS A 290 -5.80 -2.19 18.78
C HIS A 290 -4.69 -2.49 19.81
N PRO A 291 -3.83 -3.49 19.54
CA PRO A 291 -2.80 -3.90 20.48
C PRO A 291 -1.55 -3.00 20.43
N ASP A 292 -1.42 -2.17 19.40
CA ASP A 292 -0.22 -1.36 19.16
C ASP A 292 -0.43 0.10 19.54
N SER A 293 0.60 0.72 20.12
CA SER A 293 0.58 2.15 20.42
C SER A 293 0.89 3.03 19.21
N VAL A 294 1.41 2.44 18.13
CA VAL A 294 1.70 3.10 16.85
C VAL A 294 0.98 2.31 15.75
N PRO A 295 -0.06 2.87 15.13
CA PRO A 295 -0.76 2.18 14.05
C PRO A 295 0.15 2.03 12.83
N LEU A 296 -0.02 0.92 12.11
CA LEU A 296 0.45 0.81 10.72
C LEU A 296 -0.18 1.93 9.90
N LYS A 297 0.57 2.45 8.93
CA LYS A 297 0.07 3.48 8.04
C LYS A 297 -0.50 2.81 6.79
N ASP A 298 -1.68 3.27 6.41
CA ASP A 298 -2.29 2.86 5.17
C ASP A 298 -1.79 3.72 4.00
N PRO A 299 -1.81 3.19 2.77
CA PRO A 299 -1.67 3.98 1.55
C PRO A 299 -2.61 5.19 1.54
N VAL A 300 -2.07 6.39 1.40
CA VAL A 300 -2.87 7.63 1.30
C VAL A 300 -3.11 8.08 -0.14
N MET A 301 -2.63 7.31 -1.11
CA MET A 301 -2.75 7.59 -2.54
C MET A 301 -2.98 6.28 -3.31
N PRO A 302 -3.84 6.26 -4.34
CA PRO A 302 -4.09 5.09 -5.17
C PRO A 302 -3.00 4.90 -6.22
N VAL A 303 -1.74 4.75 -5.80
CA VAL A 303 -0.58 4.64 -6.70
C VAL A 303 0.38 3.57 -6.22
N PHE A 304 0.99 2.81 -7.13
CA PHE A 304 2.14 1.97 -6.87
C PHE A 304 3.05 1.95 -8.11
N GLY A 305 4.19 1.28 -8.05
CA GLY A 305 5.03 1.13 -9.23
C GLY A 305 6.04 0.01 -9.11
N VAL A 306 6.66 -0.35 -10.22
CA VAL A 306 7.73 -1.35 -10.29
C VAL A 306 8.87 -0.77 -11.10
N ALA A 307 10.10 -0.93 -10.60
CA ALA A 307 11.32 -0.60 -11.32
C ALA A 307 12.18 -1.85 -11.48
N HIS A 308 12.67 -2.08 -12.69
CA HIS A 308 13.62 -3.13 -13.05
C HIS A 308 14.94 -2.50 -13.48
N GLY A 309 16.02 -2.94 -12.83
CA GLY A 309 17.35 -2.38 -12.98
C GLY A 309 17.49 -0.96 -12.46
N ASP A 310 18.63 -0.35 -12.77
CA ASP A 310 19.02 1.00 -12.35
C ASP A 310 18.66 2.02 -13.43
N GLY A 311 17.45 2.60 -13.34
CA GLY A 311 16.98 3.62 -14.28
C GLY A 311 16.79 3.10 -15.71
N GLN A 312 16.41 1.84 -15.88
CA GLN A 312 16.28 1.23 -17.21
C GLN A 312 14.82 1.07 -17.65
N ALA A 313 14.00 0.46 -16.80
CA ALA A 313 12.59 0.25 -17.08
C ALA A 313 11.80 0.35 -15.79
N ALA A 314 10.74 1.16 -15.79
CA ALA A 314 9.78 1.20 -14.71
C ALA A 314 8.36 1.39 -15.22
N PHE A 315 7.38 1.17 -14.35
CA PHE A 315 6.05 1.75 -14.53
C PHE A 315 5.54 2.34 -13.21
N VAL A 316 4.70 3.36 -13.34
CA VAL A 316 3.83 3.83 -12.26
C VAL A 316 2.39 3.50 -12.62
N ALA A 317 1.64 2.99 -11.65
CA ALA A 317 0.28 2.52 -11.81
C ALA A 317 -0.63 3.27 -10.84
N TYR A 318 -1.70 3.89 -11.32
CA TYR A 318 -2.62 4.65 -10.48
C TYR A 318 -4.10 4.49 -10.87
N ALA A 319 -4.99 4.61 -9.88
CA ALA A 319 -6.43 4.56 -10.11
C ALA A 319 -7.08 5.94 -10.08
N ASP A 320 -7.85 6.25 -11.13
CA ASP A 320 -8.70 7.45 -11.23
C ASP A 320 -10.10 7.22 -10.67
N ARG A 321 -10.56 5.96 -10.62
CA ARG A 321 -11.85 5.55 -10.06
C ARG A 321 -11.73 4.21 -9.33
N GLY A 322 -12.52 4.04 -8.26
CA GLY A 322 -12.54 2.86 -7.41
C GLY A 322 -11.45 2.84 -6.34
N ALA A 323 -10.73 3.95 -6.16
CA ALA A 323 -9.62 4.08 -5.21
C ALA A 323 -10.05 3.84 -3.76
N GLU A 324 -11.27 4.22 -3.39
CA GLU A 324 -11.87 4.02 -2.07
C GLU A 324 -12.13 2.54 -1.72
N TYR A 325 -12.11 1.66 -2.72
CA TYR A 325 -12.24 0.21 -2.55
C TYR A 325 -10.99 -0.54 -3.05
N MET A 326 -9.90 0.18 -3.31
CA MET A 326 -8.66 -0.38 -3.83
C MET A 326 -7.73 -0.81 -2.70
N GLN A 327 -7.16 -1.99 -2.85
CA GLN A 327 -6.04 -2.48 -2.09
C GLN A 327 -4.82 -2.63 -3.00
N ILE A 328 -3.65 -2.23 -2.51
CA ILE A 328 -2.36 -2.55 -3.12
C ILE A 328 -1.87 -3.83 -2.48
N VAL A 329 -1.77 -4.91 -3.28
CA VAL A 329 -1.35 -6.22 -2.79
C VAL A 329 0.06 -6.50 -3.27
N VAL A 330 1.01 -6.65 -2.34
CA VAL A 330 2.38 -7.08 -2.66
C VAL A 330 2.65 -8.46 -2.10
N ARG A 331 3.15 -9.32 -2.99
CA ARG A 331 3.57 -10.68 -2.68
C ARG A 331 5.09 -10.74 -2.81
N PRO A 332 5.84 -10.77 -1.71
CA PRO A 332 7.26 -11.06 -1.75
C PRO A 332 7.49 -12.54 -2.07
N GLU A 333 8.66 -12.84 -2.64
CA GLU A 333 9.18 -14.19 -2.82
C GLU A 333 9.29 -14.95 -1.48
N GLU A 334 9.25 -16.30 -1.54
CA GLU A 334 9.14 -17.23 -0.40
C GLU A 334 7.78 -17.22 0.32
N ASN A 335 6.72 -16.85 -0.41
CA ASN A 335 5.33 -17.09 0.00
C ASN A 335 4.73 -18.24 -0.87
N LEU A 336 3.48 -18.10 -1.35
CA LEU A 336 2.79 -19.10 -2.17
C LEU A 336 3.48 -19.40 -3.51
N THR A 337 4.31 -18.49 -4.01
CA THR A 337 5.06 -18.60 -5.27
C THR A 337 6.48 -18.05 -5.08
N ALA A 338 7.42 -18.47 -5.92
CA ALA A 338 8.79 -17.94 -5.93
C ALA A 338 8.92 -16.57 -6.65
N TYR A 339 7.82 -15.87 -6.90
CA TYR A 339 7.80 -14.57 -7.55
C TYR A 339 7.58 -13.43 -6.56
N ASN A 340 8.26 -12.31 -6.79
CA ASN A 340 7.88 -11.01 -6.26
C ASN A 340 6.92 -10.33 -7.23
N TYR A 341 5.74 -9.89 -6.77
CA TYR A 341 4.77 -9.21 -7.63
C TYR A 341 3.81 -8.30 -6.86
N VAL A 342 3.20 -7.35 -7.58
CA VAL A 342 2.26 -6.36 -7.03
C VAL A 342 1.05 -6.20 -7.95
N TYR A 343 -0.13 -5.97 -7.37
CA TYR A 343 -1.33 -5.72 -8.15
C TYR A 343 -2.39 -4.92 -7.39
N PRO A 344 -3.29 -4.20 -8.11
CA PRO A 344 -4.46 -3.60 -7.52
C PRO A 344 -5.56 -4.65 -7.35
N ARG A 345 -6.18 -4.67 -6.17
CA ARG A 345 -7.34 -5.49 -5.82
C ARG A 345 -8.51 -4.56 -5.48
N PHE A 346 -9.61 -4.64 -6.23
CA PHE A 346 -10.79 -3.80 -6.02
C PHE A 346 -11.89 -4.59 -5.33
N VAL A 347 -12.27 -4.18 -4.11
CA VAL A 347 -13.18 -4.93 -3.22
C VAL A 347 -14.64 -4.58 -3.48
N TYR A 348 -15.40 -5.54 -4.03
CA TYR A 348 -16.82 -5.40 -4.31
C TYR A 348 -17.70 -5.83 -3.14
N ASN A 349 -17.34 -6.91 -2.45
CA ASN A 349 -18.12 -7.40 -1.31
C ASN A 349 -17.21 -8.07 -0.29
N VAL A 350 -17.66 -8.07 0.97
CA VAL A 350 -16.93 -8.61 2.11
C VAL A 350 -17.83 -9.57 2.89
N ASN A 351 -17.20 -10.61 3.44
CA ASN A 351 -17.85 -11.52 4.36
C ASN A 351 -17.78 -10.98 5.79
N TYR A 352 -18.94 -10.81 6.43
CA TYR A 352 -19.04 -10.28 7.78
C TYR A 352 -19.96 -11.13 8.66
N TYR A 353 -19.83 -10.95 9.98
CA TYR A 353 -20.63 -11.67 10.97
C TYR A 353 -21.93 -10.91 11.27
N GLN A 354 -23.04 -11.43 10.74
CA GLN A 354 -24.39 -10.91 10.97
C GLN A 354 -24.95 -11.44 12.29
N VAL A 355 -25.25 -10.53 13.21
CA VAL A 355 -25.83 -10.85 14.51
C VAL A 355 -27.36 -10.82 14.43
N TYR A 356 -28.05 -11.83 14.95
CA TYR A 356 -29.53 -11.89 14.96
C TYR A 356 -30.15 -11.80 16.36
N ASN A 357 -29.34 -11.75 17.43
CA ASN A 357 -29.86 -11.58 18.79
C ASN A 357 -28.96 -10.74 19.69
N LYS A 358 -29.46 -10.39 20.89
CA LYS A 358 -28.71 -9.56 21.88
C LYS A 358 -27.55 -10.28 22.56
N LYS A 359 -27.45 -11.61 22.44
CA LYS A 359 -26.33 -12.39 22.99
C LYS A 359 -25.09 -12.36 22.09
N GLY A 360 -25.25 -11.90 20.84
CA GLY A 360 -24.18 -11.90 19.86
C GLY A 360 -24.16 -13.14 18.97
N ASP A 361 -25.18 -14.01 19.02
CA ASP A 361 -25.25 -15.15 18.10
C ASP A 361 -25.56 -14.66 16.68
N GLY A 362 -24.89 -15.28 15.71
CA GLY A 362 -24.87 -14.83 14.33
C GLY A 362 -24.33 -15.87 13.35
N PHE A 363 -24.21 -15.47 12.09
CA PHE A 363 -23.67 -16.27 10.99
C PHE A 363 -22.88 -15.38 10.03
N PHE A 364 -22.03 -15.99 9.21
CA PHE A 364 -21.28 -15.29 8.18
C PHE A 364 -22.12 -15.12 6.92
N THR A 365 -22.12 -13.91 6.37
CA THR A 365 -22.82 -13.58 5.12
C THR A 365 -22.12 -12.41 4.42
N LEU A 366 -22.45 -12.22 3.15
CA LEU A 366 -22.06 -11.05 2.37
C LEU A 366 -22.99 -9.88 2.60
N MET A 367 -22.54 -8.67 2.27
CA MET A 367 -23.38 -7.48 2.28
C MET A 367 -24.49 -7.63 1.25
N GLU A 368 -25.71 -7.23 1.63
CA GLU A 368 -26.87 -7.22 0.75
C GLU A 368 -26.69 -6.24 -0.42
N GLU A 369 -26.06 -5.09 -0.14
CA GLU A 369 -25.66 -4.10 -1.13
C GLU A 369 -24.12 -4.10 -1.26
N PRO A 370 -23.56 -4.69 -2.32
CA PRO A 370 -22.12 -4.63 -2.60
C PRO A 370 -21.65 -3.19 -2.86
N ASN A 371 -20.34 -2.96 -2.67
CA ASN A 371 -19.69 -1.68 -2.95
C ASN A 371 -19.93 -1.26 -4.42
N PRO A 372 -20.29 0.01 -4.68
CA PRO A 372 -20.55 0.51 -6.02
C PRO A 372 -19.23 0.88 -6.74
N VAL A 373 -18.45 -0.13 -7.15
CA VAL A 373 -17.12 0.11 -7.71
C VAL A 373 -17.16 0.28 -9.23
N ASP A 374 -16.71 1.43 -9.72
CA ASP A 374 -16.26 1.63 -11.11
C ASP A 374 -14.74 1.74 -11.12
N ILE A 375 -14.07 0.97 -11.97
CA ILE A 375 -12.60 0.92 -11.99
C ILE A 375 -12.08 1.71 -13.18
N ARG A 376 -11.06 2.54 -12.94
CA ARG A 376 -10.18 3.09 -13.98
C ARG A 376 -8.75 3.07 -13.47
N MET A 377 -7.93 2.18 -14.04
CA MET A 377 -6.55 1.93 -13.61
C MET A 377 -5.60 2.14 -14.78
N THR A 378 -4.61 3.02 -14.61
CA THR A 378 -3.64 3.37 -15.65
C THR A 378 -2.24 2.91 -15.25
N TYR A 379 -1.51 2.31 -16.18
CA TYR A 379 -0.09 1.98 -16.05
C TYR A 379 0.69 2.84 -17.05
N THR A 380 1.59 3.69 -16.57
CA THR A 380 2.47 4.55 -17.38
C THR A 380 3.90 4.04 -17.31
N PHE A 381 4.51 3.78 -18.47
CA PHE A 381 5.84 3.20 -18.59
C PHE A 381 6.92 4.28 -18.69
N LEU A 382 7.97 4.11 -17.90
CA LEU A 382 9.11 5.01 -17.80
C LEU A 382 10.38 4.29 -18.27
N SER A 383 11.28 5.03 -18.91
CA SER A 383 12.52 4.49 -19.49
C SER A 383 13.65 5.49 -19.30
N GLY A 384 14.85 4.98 -19.05
CA GLY A 384 16.07 5.80 -18.95
C GLY A 384 16.26 6.45 -17.58
N ASP A 385 17.41 7.10 -17.40
CA ASP A 385 17.84 7.69 -16.13
C ASP A 385 17.36 9.15 -15.94
N GLY A 386 16.52 9.65 -16.86
CA GLY A 386 16.02 11.02 -16.86
C GLY A 386 17.02 12.07 -17.36
N SER A 387 18.17 11.67 -17.92
CA SER A 387 19.15 12.60 -18.50
C SER A 387 18.64 13.40 -19.70
N ASP A 388 17.54 12.96 -20.32
CA ASP A 388 16.83 13.63 -21.42
C ASP A 388 15.68 14.53 -20.95
N HIS A 389 15.60 14.82 -19.65
CA HIS A 389 14.54 15.59 -18.99
C HIS A 389 13.17 14.90 -18.96
N THR A 390 13.09 13.62 -19.32
CA THR A 390 11.91 12.80 -19.02
C THR A 390 11.98 12.26 -17.58
N PRO A 391 10.85 11.84 -16.98
CA PRO A 391 10.88 11.17 -15.69
C PRO A 391 11.73 9.89 -15.74
N ALA A 392 12.72 9.78 -14.85
CA ALA A 392 13.58 8.62 -14.77
C ALA A 392 12.78 7.32 -14.49
N ALA A 393 13.29 6.19 -14.95
CA ALA A 393 12.75 4.86 -14.66
C ALA A 393 13.12 4.39 -13.23
N ASP A 394 12.79 5.22 -12.26
CA ASP A 394 12.98 5.01 -10.83
C ASP A 394 11.79 5.54 -10.02
N TYR A 395 11.84 5.47 -8.69
CA TYR A 395 10.73 5.90 -7.84
C TYR A 395 10.51 7.42 -7.85
N THR A 396 11.53 8.22 -8.21
CA THR A 396 11.40 9.67 -8.33
C THR A 396 10.64 10.03 -9.60
N GLY A 397 10.94 9.36 -10.72
CA GLY A 397 10.16 9.51 -11.94
C GLY A 397 8.73 9.04 -11.78
N MET A 398 8.49 7.91 -11.08
CA MET A 398 7.12 7.47 -10.74
C MET A 398 6.35 8.56 -9.97
N ALA A 399 6.97 9.17 -8.96
CA ALA A 399 6.35 10.22 -8.16
C ALA A 399 6.09 11.49 -8.98
N LEU A 400 7.03 11.89 -9.85
CA LEU A 400 6.87 13.04 -10.75
C LEU A 400 5.74 12.81 -11.76
N THR A 401 5.67 11.63 -12.36
CA THR A 401 4.62 11.24 -13.31
C THR A 401 3.24 11.29 -12.65
N TYR A 402 3.09 10.69 -11.46
CA TYR A 402 1.81 10.74 -10.74
C TYR A 402 1.45 12.17 -10.29
N ARG A 403 2.42 12.96 -9.81
CA ARG A 403 2.21 14.39 -9.48
C ARG A 403 1.73 15.17 -10.70
N HIS A 404 2.33 14.95 -11.86
CA HIS A 404 1.94 15.61 -13.11
C HIS A 404 0.50 15.27 -13.48
N HIS A 405 0.14 13.98 -13.44
CA HIS A 405 -1.23 13.52 -13.66
C HIS A 405 -2.22 14.23 -12.73
N LEU A 406 -1.94 14.31 -11.43
CA LEU A 406 -2.81 15.02 -10.47
C LEU A 406 -2.93 16.53 -10.76
N ILE A 407 -1.89 17.17 -11.30
CA ILE A 407 -1.94 18.57 -11.73
C ILE A 407 -2.80 18.72 -12.98
N GLU A 408 -2.65 17.84 -13.97
CA GLU A 408 -3.46 17.84 -15.19
C GLU A 408 -4.94 17.60 -14.92
N GLN A 409 -5.26 16.74 -13.93
CA GLN A 409 -6.63 16.55 -13.45
C GLN A 409 -7.16 17.72 -12.61
N GLY A 410 -6.33 18.73 -12.28
CA GLY A 410 -6.71 19.87 -11.45
C GLY A 410 -6.88 19.53 -9.96
N ILE A 411 -6.43 18.36 -9.52
CA ILE A 411 -6.46 17.93 -8.11
C ILE A 411 -5.37 18.65 -7.32
N LEU A 412 -4.18 18.77 -7.91
CA LEU A 412 -3.07 19.52 -7.34
C LEU A 412 -2.86 20.83 -8.08
N THR A 413 -2.52 21.88 -7.33
CA THR A 413 -2.07 23.15 -7.88
C THR A 413 -0.64 23.38 -7.44
N GLU A 414 0.25 23.63 -8.40
CA GLU A 414 1.63 23.97 -8.10
C GLU A 414 1.68 25.28 -7.31
N GLN A 415 2.22 25.20 -6.09
CA GLN A 415 2.47 26.37 -5.27
C GLN A 415 3.74 27.02 -5.77
N LYS A 416 3.70 28.33 -6.01
CA LYS A 416 4.93 29.10 -6.23
C LYS A 416 5.74 29.02 -4.94
N HIS A 417 6.92 28.43 -5.00
CA HIS A 417 7.87 28.52 -3.91
C HIS A 417 8.20 30.00 -3.70
N GLU A 418 7.69 30.61 -2.63
CA GLU A 418 8.31 31.81 -2.08
C GLU A 418 9.62 31.37 -1.46
N SER A 419 10.67 31.31 -2.28
CA SER A 419 12.02 30.88 -1.92
C SER A 419 12.72 31.76 -0.87
N GLU A 420 12.01 32.76 -0.33
CA GLU A 420 12.54 33.77 0.61
C GLU A 420 11.94 33.68 2.03
N GLY A 421 11.14 32.65 2.35
CA GLY A 421 10.53 32.47 3.69
C GLY A 421 11.32 31.55 4.64
N ASP A 422 11.21 31.79 5.95
CA ASP A 422 11.68 30.86 6.99
C ASP A 422 10.97 29.48 6.85
N ILE A 423 11.64 28.38 7.20
CA ILE A 423 11.03 27.04 7.25
C ILE A 423 9.92 27.03 8.34
N PRO A 424 8.68 26.62 8.03
CA PRO A 424 7.61 26.58 9.03
C PRO A 424 7.90 25.55 10.11
N LEU A 425 7.73 25.94 11.38
CA LEU A 425 7.80 25.04 12.52
C LEU A 425 6.42 24.90 13.16
N ARG A 426 5.91 23.68 13.20
CA ARG A 426 4.71 23.34 13.99
C ARG A 426 5.10 22.99 15.42
N LEU A 427 4.52 23.69 16.39
CA LEU A 427 4.70 23.46 17.81
C LEU A 427 3.34 23.29 18.50
N ASP A 428 2.98 22.04 18.77
CA ASP A 428 1.71 21.71 19.42
C ASP A 428 1.86 21.61 20.94
N PHE A 429 0.81 22.01 21.65
CA PHE A 429 0.77 22.05 23.11
C PHE A 429 -0.32 21.12 23.64
N ILE A 430 0.06 20.27 24.59
CA ILE A 430 -0.90 19.53 25.42
C ILE A 430 -1.25 20.44 26.60
N MET A 431 -2.50 20.89 26.67
CA MET A 431 -2.97 21.84 27.67
C MET A 431 -3.35 21.13 28.97
N ALA A 432 -4.33 20.22 28.90
CA ALA A 432 -4.74 19.41 30.03
C ALA A 432 -5.25 18.04 29.57
N ASP A 433 -5.22 17.07 30.49
CA ASP A 433 -5.88 15.79 30.32
C ASP A 433 -6.59 15.36 31.61
N SER A 434 -7.34 14.26 31.58
CA SER A 434 -8.02 13.70 32.75
C SER A 434 -7.39 12.39 33.22
N LYS A 435 -7.23 12.24 34.53
CA LYS A 435 -6.87 10.97 35.18
C LYS A 435 -7.97 10.51 36.13
N LYS A 436 -7.89 9.25 36.54
CA LYS A 436 -8.74 8.70 37.61
C LYS A 436 -8.34 9.31 38.96
N GLY A 437 -9.30 9.90 39.67
CA GLY A 437 -9.13 10.39 41.03
C GLY A 437 -9.62 9.39 42.08
N ILE A 438 -9.51 9.77 43.36
CA ILE A 438 -10.09 9.00 44.49
C ILE A 438 -11.62 9.02 44.40
N ILE A 439 -12.19 10.16 44.00
CA ILE A 439 -13.62 10.34 43.71
C ILE A 439 -13.72 10.90 42.28
N GLY A 440 -14.26 10.10 41.36
CA GLY A 440 -14.47 10.50 39.96
C GLY A 440 -13.17 10.73 39.18
N THR A 441 -13.13 11.81 38.40
CA THR A 441 -12.01 12.18 37.53
C THR A 441 -11.37 13.48 37.98
N GLU A 442 -10.06 13.58 37.80
CA GLU A 442 -9.26 14.75 38.14
C GLU A 442 -8.59 15.28 36.87
N GLU A 443 -8.68 16.58 36.64
CA GLU A 443 -8.02 17.24 35.51
C GLU A 443 -6.56 17.55 35.87
N VAL A 444 -5.66 17.19 34.97
CA VAL A 444 -4.22 17.39 35.07
C VAL A 444 -3.82 18.47 34.09
N VAL A 445 -3.39 19.63 34.61
CA VAL A 445 -2.84 20.71 33.80
C VAL A 445 -1.41 20.38 33.40
N VAL A 446 -1.13 20.50 32.11
CA VAL A 446 0.19 20.32 31.50
C VAL A 446 0.74 21.68 31.05
N THR A 447 -0.05 22.44 30.28
CA THR A 447 0.28 23.82 29.89
C THR A 447 -0.95 24.74 30.00
N THR A 448 -0.71 25.99 30.36
CA THR A 448 -1.73 27.06 30.40
C THR A 448 -1.61 27.98 29.19
N ALA A 449 -2.64 28.80 28.94
CA ALA A 449 -2.57 29.82 27.88
C ALA A 449 -1.40 30.80 28.08
N GLU A 450 -1.00 31.04 29.33
CA GLU A 450 0.16 31.88 29.66
C GLU A 450 1.49 31.18 29.37
N ASP A 451 1.58 29.87 29.60
CA ASP A 451 2.77 29.08 29.25
C ASP A 451 2.97 29.05 27.74
N VAL A 452 1.90 28.83 26.98
CA VAL A 452 1.92 28.90 25.50
C VAL A 452 2.44 30.26 25.05
N ARG A 453 1.87 31.35 25.61
CA ARG A 453 2.34 32.72 25.31
C ARG A 453 3.82 32.91 25.62
N THR A 454 4.29 32.39 26.75
CA THR A 454 5.68 32.52 27.19
C THR A 454 6.62 31.73 26.28
N ILE A 455 6.26 30.49 25.92
CA ILE A 455 7.07 29.60 25.09
C ILE A 455 7.17 30.17 23.67
N LEU A 456 6.05 30.56 23.06
CA LEU A 456 6.05 31.13 21.71
C LEU A 456 6.86 32.43 21.65
N ASN A 457 6.67 33.37 22.59
CA ASN A 457 7.48 34.59 22.63
C ASN A 457 8.98 34.30 22.81
N LYS A 458 9.34 33.29 23.62
CA LYS A 458 10.74 32.86 23.79
C LYS A 458 11.32 32.29 22.49
N ILE A 459 10.56 31.51 21.75
CA ILE A 459 10.97 30.95 20.45
C ILE A 459 11.14 32.08 19.42
N MET A 460 10.18 32.98 19.34
CA MET A 460 10.25 34.14 18.43
C MET A 460 11.43 35.07 18.75
N SER A 461 11.77 35.25 20.03
CA SER A 461 12.96 36.02 20.44
C SER A 461 14.30 35.44 19.95
N LYS A 462 14.29 34.19 19.46
CA LYS A 462 15.44 33.52 18.84
C LYS A 462 15.40 33.59 17.30
N ASN A 463 14.58 34.48 16.74
CA ASN A 463 14.34 34.63 15.30
C ASN A 463 13.74 33.39 14.62
N ILE A 464 12.89 32.65 15.35
CA ILE A 464 12.07 31.57 14.77
C ILE A 464 10.65 32.09 14.68
N THR A 465 10.28 32.64 13.52
CA THR A 465 9.06 33.44 13.35
C THR A 465 7.96 32.78 12.52
N ASN A 466 8.31 31.85 11.62
CA ASN A 466 7.31 31.06 10.88
C ASN A 466 6.79 29.89 11.73
N LEU A 467 5.75 30.15 12.52
CA LEU A 467 5.21 29.21 13.52
C LEU A 467 3.72 28.91 13.27
N ASN A 468 3.34 27.67 13.54
CA ASN A 468 1.96 27.23 13.69
C ASN A 468 1.82 26.38 14.96
N SER A 469 0.68 26.46 15.66
CA SER A 469 0.45 25.71 16.89
C SER A 469 -0.96 25.14 17.02
N GLY A 470 -1.07 23.88 17.43
CA GLY A 470 -2.31 23.25 17.89
C GLY A 470 -2.39 23.15 19.41
N LEU A 471 -3.56 23.44 19.98
CA LEU A 471 -3.84 23.32 21.41
C LEU A 471 -4.71 22.08 21.69
N TYR A 472 -4.11 21.00 22.19
CA TYR A 472 -4.79 19.76 22.56
C TYR A 472 -5.29 19.82 24.00
N GLY A 473 -6.45 19.22 24.28
CA GLY A 473 -7.01 19.21 25.63
C GLY A 473 -7.41 20.58 26.20
N TRP A 474 -7.79 21.53 25.33
CA TRP A 474 -8.19 22.89 25.72
C TRP A 474 -9.59 22.96 26.38
N GLN A 475 -10.41 21.92 26.22
CA GLN A 475 -11.74 21.83 26.81
C GLN A 475 -11.69 21.26 28.23
N LYS A 476 -12.71 21.55 29.02
CA LYS A 476 -12.93 20.89 30.32
C LYS A 476 -12.99 19.37 30.15
N GLY A 477 -12.21 18.65 30.96
CA GLY A 477 -12.02 17.21 30.82
C GLY A 477 -10.80 16.84 29.97
N GLY A 478 -10.08 17.82 29.44
CA GLY A 478 -8.86 17.61 28.66
C GLY A 478 -9.10 16.77 27.41
N GLU A 479 -8.05 16.16 26.86
CA GLU A 479 -8.17 15.41 25.61
C GLU A 479 -9.09 14.18 25.76
N THR A 480 -8.94 13.44 26.86
CA THR A 480 -9.57 12.13 27.09
C THR A 480 -11.06 12.18 27.41
N LEU A 481 -11.56 13.23 28.07
CA LEU A 481 -12.96 13.30 28.53
C LEU A 481 -13.72 14.52 28.04
N ALA A 482 -13.09 15.41 27.28
CA ALA A 482 -13.83 16.51 26.67
C ALA A 482 -14.92 15.99 25.74
N LYS A 483 -15.99 16.78 25.64
CA LYS A 483 -17.12 16.44 24.79
C LYS A 483 -16.88 16.94 23.36
N PRO A 484 -17.30 16.21 22.33
CA PRO A 484 -17.07 16.58 20.92
C PRO A 484 -17.98 17.71 20.42
N TYR A 485 -18.78 18.32 21.29
CA TYR A 485 -19.56 19.52 20.97
C TYR A 485 -19.00 20.73 21.75
N PRO A 486 -19.28 21.98 21.32
CA PRO A 486 -18.68 23.17 21.90
C PRO A 486 -18.71 23.16 23.43
N GLY A 487 -17.54 22.97 24.02
CA GLY A 487 -17.36 22.79 25.45
C GLY A 487 -17.00 24.09 26.15
N THR A 488 -16.94 24.02 27.47
CA THR A 488 -16.37 25.10 28.29
C THR A 488 -14.87 24.89 28.44
N TYR A 489 -14.10 25.97 28.43
CA TYR A 489 -12.67 25.94 28.75
C TYR A 489 -12.44 25.34 30.14
N SER A 490 -11.34 24.60 30.31
CA SER A 490 -10.87 24.30 31.65
C SER A 490 -10.45 25.59 32.35
N LYS A 491 -11.03 25.86 33.53
CA LYS A 491 -10.71 27.07 34.31
C LYS A 491 -9.25 27.08 34.80
N ASN A 492 -8.59 25.91 34.81
CA ASN A 492 -7.24 25.75 35.33
C ASN A 492 -6.17 26.07 34.28
N ILE A 493 -6.51 25.99 33.00
CA ILE A 493 -5.59 26.32 31.88
C ILE A 493 -5.80 27.72 31.32
N GLY A 494 -6.96 28.32 31.56
CA GLY A 494 -7.28 29.68 31.18
C GLY A 494 -8.78 29.90 30.94
N LYS A 495 -9.19 31.15 30.91
CA LYS A 495 -10.55 31.57 30.53
C LYS A 495 -10.59 31.90 29.04
N GLU A 496 -11.78 31.84 28.46
CA GLU A 496 -12.04 32.22 27.06
C GLU A 496 -11.38 33.53 26.64
N LYS A 497 -11.42 34.56 27.51
CA LYS A 497 -10.79 35.86 27.25
C LYS A 497 -9.27 35.77 27.10
N GLU A 498 -8.61 34.89 27.85
CA GLU A 498 -7.15 34.71 27.81
C GLU A 498 -6.75 33.99 26.53
N PHE A 499 -7.49 32.96 26.11
CA PHE A 499 -7.31 32.34 24.80
C PHE A 499 -7.57 33.31 23.66
N LYS A 500 -8.67 34.08 23.70
CA LYS A 500 -8.93 35.09 22.67
C LYS A 500 -7.77 36.09 22.57
N LYS A 501 -7.23 36.53 23.71
CA LYS A 501 -6.06 37.41 23.74
C LYS A 501 -4.82 36.74 23.12
N LEU A 502 -4.55 35.48 23.48
CA LEU A 502 -3.45 34.69 22.92
C LEU A 502 -3.54 34.62 21.39
N PHE A 503 -4.70 34.23 20.85
CA PHE A 503 -4.90 34.08 19.41
C PHE A 503 -4.75 35.42 18.69
N THR A 504 -5.35 36.50 19.21
CA THR A 504 -5.20 37.83 18.61
C THR A 504 -3.74 38.31 18.65
N GLU A 505 -3.04 38.16 19.78
CA GLU A 505 -1.64 38.58 19.92
C GLU A 505 -0.71 37.87 18.93
N PHE A 506 -0.91 36.57 18.69
CA PHE A 506 -0.04 35.79 17.81
C PHE A 506 -0.45 35.87 16.34
N ALA A 507 -1.74 36.04 16.02
CA ALA A 507 -2.18 36.33 14.66
C ALA A 507 -1.58 37.65 14.15
N GLU A 508 -1.48 38.69 14.98
CA GLU A 508 -0.81 39.96 14.64
C GLU A 508 0.69 39.78 14.34
N LYS A 509 1.30 38.70 14.83
CA LYS A 509 2.70 38.35 14.59
C LYS A 509 2.88 37.28 13.50
N GLY A 510 1.81 36.93 12.77
CA GLY A 510 1.84 35.93 11.70
C GLY A 510 1.91 34.48 12.18
N VAL A 511 1.59 34.21 13.45
CA VAL A 511 1.55 32.86 14.03
C VAL A 511 0.11 32.39 14.11
N ASP A 512 -0.19 31.28 13.44
CA ASP A 512 -1.50 30.64 13.49
C ASP A 512 -1.59 29.71 14.71
N ILE A 513 -2.63 29.87 15.50
CA ILE A 513 -2.94 29.01 16.65
C ILE A 513 -4.33 28.44 16.42
N SER A 514 -4.46 27.12 16.57
CA SER A 514 -5.73 26.41 16.39
C SER A 514 -6.05 25.52 17.59
N TYR A 515 -7.33 25.31 17.83
CA TYR A 515 -7.79 24.31 18.80
C TYR A 515 -7.75 22.93 18.13
N ALA A 516 -7.09 21.97 18.77
CA ALA A 516 -7.06 20.60 18.30
C ALA A 516 -8.18 19.79 18.96
N ARG A 517 -8.88 18.96 18.16
CA ARG A 517 -9.90 18.03 18.65
C ARG A 517 -10.13 16.88 17.67
N ASP A 518 -10.19 15.65 18.20
CA ASP A 518 -10.71 14.50 17.48
C ASP A 518 -12.25 14.41 17.61
N PHE A 519 -12.92 14.25 16.47
CA PHE A 519 -14.37 14.06 16.35
C PHE A 519 -14.75 12.68 15.80
N VAL A 520 -13.78 11.86 15.41
CA VAL A 520 -13.97 10.53 14.83
C VAL A 520 -14.14 9.49 15.93
N THR A 521 -13.34 9.58 16.99
CA THR A 521 -13.36 8.62 18.11
C THR A 521 -14.00 9.23 19.36
N VAL A 522 -14.88 8.45 20.01
CA VAL A 522 -15.62 8.88 21.21
C VAL A 522 -15.79 7.71 22.18
N ASN A 523 -15.80 8.02 23.47
CA ASN A 523 -16.15 7.07 24.52
C ASN A 523 -17.47 7.45 25.21
N LYS A 524 -18.01 6.54 26.03
CA LYS A 524 -19.31 6.71 26.71
C LYS A 524 -19.37 7.87 27.69
N GLU A 525 -18.22 8.32 28.21
CA GLU A 525 -18.16 9.47 29.12
C GLU A 525 -18.24 10.80 28.35
N MET A 526 -17.80 10.82 27.09
CA MET A 526 -17.91 11.98 26.21
C MET A 526 -19.34 12.22 25.73
N MET A 527 -20.01 11.15 25.25
CA MET A 527 -21.38 11.22 24.74
C MET A 527 -22.09 9.86 24.69
N SER A 528 -23.41 9.89 24.56
CA SER A 528 -24.21 8.69 24.32
C SER A 528 -23.94 8.13 22.93
N TYR A 529 -23.77 6.81 22.81
CA TYR A 529 -23.64 6.16 21.50
C TYR A 529 -24.94 6.18 20.71
N GLN A 530 -26.09 6.23 21.38
CA GLN A 530 -27.38 6.25 20.72
C GLN A 530 -27.54 7.52 19.88
N GLY A 531 -27.65 7.33 18.56
CA GLY A 531 -27.79 8.41 17.59
C GLY A 531 -26.48 9.12 17.23
N ASN A 532 -25.33 8.73 17.80
CA ASN A 532 -24.04 9.39 17.54
C ASN A 532 -22.94 8.43 17.07
N ALA A 533 -22.92 7.18 17.52
CA ALA A 533 -21.90 6.22 17.11
C ALA A 533 -22.21 5.64 15.73
N ALA A 534 -21.17 5.54 14.90
CA ALA A 534 -21.23 4.83 13.63
C ALA A 534 -21.58 3.35 13.84
N LYS A 535 -22.23 2.76 12.83
CA LYS A 535 -22.67 1.37 12.86
C LYS A 535 -21.91 0.56 11.83
N HIS A 536 -21.64 -0.67 12.21
CA HIS A 536 -21.20 -1.73 11.33
C HIS A 536 -22.35 -2.16 10.42
N VAL A 537 -22.04 -2.80 9.29
CA VAL A 537 -23.04 -3.34 8.34
C VAL A 537 -24.00 -4.35 8.99
N ASN A 538 -23.57 -4.99 10.08
CA ASN A 538 -24.43 -5.85 10.91
C ASN A 538 -25.39 -5.10 11.85
N SER A 539 -25.50 -3.77 11.75
CA SER A 539 -26.30 -2.83 12.53
C SER A 539 -25.85 -2.50 13.96
N TRP A 540 -24.84 -3.19 14.49
CA TRP A 540 -24.28 -2.90 15.82
C TRP A 540 -23.33 -1.71 15.77
N TYR A 541 -23.12 -1.04 16.90
CA TYR A 541 -22.14 0.05 16.97
C TYR A 541 -20.73 -0.48 16.76
N LEU A 542 -19.93 0.32 16.06
CA LEU A 542 -18.49 0.11 15.96
C LEU A 542 -17.84 0.28 17.33
N ASN A 543 -16.95 -0.65 17.66
CA ASN A 543 -16.24 -0.65 18.92
C ASN A 543 -14.75 -0.89 18.69
N LEU A 544 -13.92 0.05 19.14
CA LEU A 544 -12.47 -0.06 19.08
C LEU A 544 -11.93 -0.19 20.51
N ASP A 545 -11.40 -1.36 20.86
CA ASP A 545 -10.83 -1.61 22.18
C ASP A 545 -9.32 -1.29 22.19
N LYS A 546 -8.96 -0.18 22.82
CA LYS A 546 -7.56 0.27 22.99
C LYS A 546 -7.00 -0.06 24.38
N ARG A 547 -7.71 -0.80 25.23
CA ARG A 547 -7.37 -1.00 26.66
C ARG A 547 -6.06 -1.77 26.91
N GLN A 548 -5.50 -2.38 25.88
CA GLN A 548 -4.21 -3.07 25.96
C GLN A 548 -3.04 -2.08 26.02
N VAL A 549 -3.19 -0.90 25.43
CA VAL A 549 -2.12 0.12 25.31
C VAL A 549 -2.50 1.47 25.91
N LEU A 550 -3.80 1.76 26.05
CA LEU A 550 -4.32 3.02 26.56
C LEU A 550 -5.27 2.83 27.76
N PRO A 551 -5.44 3.85 28.62
CA PRO A 551 -6.46 3.85 29.66
C PRO A 551 -7.89 3.60 29.15
N VAL A 552 -8.76 3.06 30.03
CA VAL A 552 -10.14 2.63 29.71
C VAL A 552 -11.02 3.71 29.05
N ASN A 553 -10.75 4.99 29.34
CA ASN A 553 -11.54 6.10 28.83
C ASN A 553 -10.83 6.87 27.72
N SER A 554 -9.69 6.39 27.21
CA SER A 554 -9.09 6.99 26.03
C SER A 554 -10.08 6.89 24.85
N PRO A 555 -10.33 8.00 24.13
CA PRO A 555 -11.25 8.01 22.99
C PRO A 555 -10.89 7.00 21.91
#